data_AF-A0A7C4YPB2-F1
#
_entry.id   AF-A0A7C4YPB2-F1
#
_cell.length_a   1.000
_cell.length_b   1.000
_cell.length_c   1.000
_cell.angle_alpha   90.00
_cell.angle_beta   90.00
_cell.angle_gamma   90.00
#
_symmetry.space_group_name_H-M   'P 1'
#
loop_
_entity.id
_entity.type
_entity.pdbx_description
1 polymer ?
#
loop_
_entity_poly.entity_id
_entity_poly.type
_entity_poly.pdbx_seq_one_letter_code
_entity_poly.pdbx_strand_id
1 'polypeptide(L)'
;LFCYVGHGDLLSYVQKFDPSYSYELVKEIDIEGSKAKVINMTSQTWEGITWKHWLVMLCPEDAKNSDIALLVINGGSNKQSEPNLNSAEVRVASMVGKRTKSVIAVLFQVPNQPLFDGRNEDQIIAYTYDKYLNGEGDEWPLLLPMVKSAVRAMDTIQKVQKDTENHEIKRFLLTGGSKRGWTTWLTAATRDPRVVAIAPVVIDVLNMREQMIHQLKCYGTFSSEIEDYTKLGIQKRMNSPKGAQLLSIVDPYSYRENMTIPKLIILGTNDPYWTVDSANLYFKDFPSPKYLCYQPNTGHDITPTGIATLAEFFLAVKENKSLPNIKWEFSKKNTITVEWDNPSGVAYLWKADSNNRDFRNSKWESVQLKGNKKAKVKLTTPKNGWSAYYVEVRFPGSFGNPISLCTEMKVLPSDKFPFDVDIENVKAIPIAKGSTSTN
;
A
#
# COMPACT_ATOMS: atom_id res chain seq x y z
N LEU A 1 -14.26 -33.75 17.74
CA LEU A 1 -14.05 -33.69 16.28
C LEU A 1 -15.12 -32.76 15.70
N PHE A 2 -14.83 -31.47 15.60
CA PHE A 2 -15.64 -30.57 14.78
C PHE A 2 -14.92 -30.46 13.44
N CYS A 3 -15.55 -30.98 12.38
CA CYS A 3 -15.08 -30.80 11.02
C CYS A 3 -15.06 -29.30 10.71
N TYR A 4 -13.86 -28.74 10.53
CA TYR A 4 -13.69 -27.45 9.88
C TYR A 4 -14.19 -27.61 8.44
N VAL A 5 -15.41 -27.14 8.17
CA VAL A 5 -15.82 -26.81 6.81
C VAL A 5 -14.82 -25.75 6.35
N GLY A 6 -14.02 -26.07 5.33
CA GLY A 6 -12.97 -25.18 4.84
C GLY A 6 -13.58 -23.85 4.41
N HIS A 7 -13.41 -22.82 5.24
CA HIS A 7 -13.72 -21.46 4.86
C HIS A 7 -12.84 -21.10 3.65
N GLY A 8 -13.41 -20.40 2.66
CA GLY A 8 -12.63 -19.83 1.56
C GLY A 8 -11.68 -18.78 2.12
N ASP A 9 -10.48 -19.20 2.52
CA ASP A 9 -9.42 -18.30 2.97
C ASP A 9 -8.57 -17.84 1.76
N LEU A 10 -7.86 -16.73 1.94
CA LEU A 10 -7.03 -16.10 0.91
C LEU A 10 -6.01 -17.07 0.30
N LEU A 11 -5.36 -17.90 1.10
CA LEU A 11 -4.33 -18.81 0.65
C LEU A 11 -4.93 -19.94 -0.20
N SER A 12 -5.98 -20.56 0.32
CA SER A 12 -6.72 -21.62 -0.35
C SER A 12 -7.23 -21.17 -1.73
N TYR A 13 -7.79 -19.95 -1.84
CA TYR A 13 -8.24 -19.39 -3.11
C TYR A 13 -7.08 -19.22 -4.12
N VAL A 14 -5.98 -18.63 -3.69
CA VAL A 14 -4.83 -18.32 -4.55
C VAL A 14 -4.15 -19.59 -5.07
N GLN A 15 -4.03 -20.61 -4.22
CA GLN A 15 -3.40 -21.90 -4.56
C GLN A 15 -4.28 -22.81 -5.42
N LYS A 16 -5.61 -22.62 -5.40
CA LYS A 16 -6.56 -23.37 -6.22
C LYS A 16 -6.14 -23.38 -7.69
N PHE A 17 -5.95 -24.58 -8.25
CA PHE A 17 -5.64 -24.74 -9.67
C PHE A 17 -6.75 -24.11 -10.53
N ASP A 18 -6.34 -23.45 -11.61
CA ASP A 18 -7.26 -22.86 -12.57
C ASP A 18 -6.77 -23.20 -13.99
N PRO A 19 -7.56 -23.96 -14.78
CA PRO A 19 -7.13 -24.39 -16.11
C PRO A 19 -7.13 -23.27 -17.15
N SER A 20 -7.70 -22.09 -16.86
CA SER A 20 -7.71 -20.95 -17.78
C SER A 20 -6.39 -20.19 -17.84
N TYR A 21 -5.50 -20.40 -16.85
CA TYR A 21 -4.21 -19.72 -16.83
C TYR A 21 -3.40 -20.02 -18.09
N SER A 22 -3.05 -18.96 -18.80
CA SER A 22 -2.33 -18.99 -20.07
C SER A 22 -1.66 -17.65 -20.31
N TYR A 23 -0.63 -17.63 -21.14
CA TYR A 23 -0.01 -16.39 -21.57
C TYR A 23 0.56 -16.52 -22.98
N GLU A 24 0.67 -15.39 -23.66
CA GLU A 24 1.27 -15.25 -24.98
C GLU A 24 2.21 -14.05 -24.99
N LEU A 25 3.46 -14.27 -25.41
CA LEU A 25 4.39 -13.18 -25.70
C LEU A 25 3.98 -12.54 -27.03
N VAL A 26 3.31 -11.39 -26.96
CA VAL A 26 2.72 -10.72 -28.13
C VAL A 26 3.77 -9.96 -28.92
N LYS A 27 4.67 -9.26 -28.22
CA LYS A 27 5.77 -8.56 -28.88
C LYS A 27 6.99 -8.39 -27.98
N GLU A 28 8.13 -8.23 -28.64
CA GLU A 28 9.41 -7.87 -28.04
C GLU A 28 9.97 -6.65 -28.79
N ILE A 29 10.39 -5.61 -28.06
CA ILE A 29 10.90 -4.37 -28.65
C ILE A 29 11.96 -3.74 -27.75
N ASP A 30 13.01 -3.18 -28.35
CA ASP A 30 14.02 -2.41 -27.62
C ASP A 30 13.51 -1.01 -27.28
N ILE A 31 13.51 -0.67 -25.99
CA ILE A 31 13.09 0.63 -25.48
C ILE A 31 14.08 1.12 -24.43
N GLU A 32 14.68 2.27 -24.72
CA GLU A 32 15.58 2.98 -23.81
C GLU A 32 16.71 2.10 -23.25
N GLY A 33 17.24 1.15 -24.02
CA GLY A 33 18.30 0.22 -23.59
C GLY A 33 17.82 -0.95 -22.73
N SER A 34 16.50 -1.21 -22.71
CA SER A 34 15.89 -2.42 -22.17
C SER A 34 15.10 -3.13 -23.26
N LYS A 35 15.13 -4.46 -23.23
CA LYS A 35 14.23 -5.28 -24.04
C LYS A 35 12.86 -5.33 -23.35
N ALA A 36 11.86 -4.69 -23.94
CA ALA A 36 10.48 -4.70 -23.47
C ALA A 36 9.74 -5.90 -24.07
N LYS A 37 9.20 -6.77 -23.22
CA LYS A 37 8.38 -7.92 -23.59
C LYS A 37 6.95 -7.64 -23.18
N VAL A 38 6.02 -7.62 -24.13
CA VAL A 38 4.60 -7.41 -23.84
C VAL A 38 3.86 -8.72 -23.99
N ILE A 39 3.17 -9.08 -22.91
CA ILE A 39 2.56 -10.39 -22.73
C ILE A 39 1.07 -10.18 -22.49
N ASN A 40 0.25 -10.92 -23.22
CA ASN A 40 -1.16 -11.07 -22.92
C ASN A 40 -1.33 -12.28 -22.01
N MET A 41 -1.80 -12.08 -20.78
CA MET A 41 -1.91 -13.12 -19.76
C MET A 41 -3.35 -13.28 -19.34
N THR A 42 -3.85 -14.51 -19.35
CA THR A 42 -5.07 -14.89 -18.62
C THR A 42 -4.66 -15.43 -17.27
N SER A 43 -5.13 -14.82 -16.16
CA SER A 43 -4.73 -15.24 -14.81
C SER A 43 -5.60 -16.36 -14.26
N GLN A 44 -6.92 -16.30 -14.50
CA GLN A 44 -7.92 -17.19 -13.91
C GLN A 44 -9.31 -16.97 -14.55
N THR A 45 -10.28 -17.78 -14.13
CA THR A 45 -11.71 -17.51 -14.27
C THR A 45 -12.31 -17.30 -12.88
N TRP A 46 -13.04 -16.20 -12.69
CA TRP A 46 -13.68 -15.87 -11.41
C TRP A 46 -15.09 -15.35 -11.68
N GLU A 47 -16.08 -15.87 -10.94
CA GLU A 47 -17.51 -15.62 -11.18
C GLU A 47 -17.94 -15.85 -12.66
N GLY A 48 -17.37 -16.89 -13.29
CA GLY A 48 -17.61 -17.22 -14.70
C GLY A 48 -16.95 -16.27 -15.72
N ILE A 49 -16.18 -15.29 -15.26
CA ILE A 49 -15.54 -14.27 -16.10
C ILE A 49 -14.05 -14.60 -16.24
N THR A 50 -13.54 -14.61 -17.47
CA THR A 50 -12.09 -14.76 -17.73
C THR A 50 -11.34 -13.47 -17.39
N TRP A 51 -10.30 -13.57 -16.58
CA TRP A 51 -9.45 -12.45 -16.18
C TRP A 51 -8.24 -12.32 -17.08
N LYS A 52 -8.17 -11.22 -17.84
CA LYS A 52 -7.09 -10.94 -18.80
C LYS A 52 -6.30 -9.72 -18.38
N HIS A 53 -5.00 -9.75 -18.64
CA HIS A 53 -4.04 -8.76 -18.21
C HIS A 53 -2.98 -8.52 -19.29
N TRP A 54 -2.59 -7.27 -19.44
CA TRP A 54 -1.31 -6.93 -20.04
C TRP A 54 -0.20 -6.98 -18.98
N LEU A 55 0.88 -7.70 -19.29
CA LEU A 55 2.10 -7.74 -18.51
C LEU A 55 3.25 -7.23 -19.38
N VAL A 56 3.89 -6.16 -18.94
CA VAL A 56 5.07 -5.58 -19.62
C VAL A 56 6.30 -5.86 -18.78
N MET A 57 7.28 -6.56 -19.34
CA MET A 57 8.57 -6.81 -18.68
C MET A 57 9.66 -5.98 -19.35
N LEU A 58 10.36 -5.17 -18.57
CA LEU A 58 11.50 -4.37 -18.99
C LEU A 58 12.77 -5.07 -18.54
N CYS A 59 13.52 -5.60 -19.52
CA CYS A 59 14.66 -6.46 -19.30
C CYS A 59 15.93 -5.77 -19.81
N PRO A 60 16.67 -5.02 -18.98
CA PRO A 60 17.96 -4.49 -19.38
C PRO A 60 18.95 -5.64 -19.63
N GLU A 61 19.92 -5.45 -20.52
CA GLU A 61 20.89 -6.49 -20.90
C GLU A 61 21.61 -7.11 -19.70
N ASP A 62 22.03 -6.25 -18.75
CA ASP A 62 22.71 -6.64 -17.52
C ASP A 62 21.82 -7.39 -16.50
N ALA A 63 20.51 -7.53 -16.74
CA ALA A 63 19.59 -8.19 -15.82
C ALA A 63 19.90 -9.67 -15.60
N LYS A 64 20.59 -10.33 -16.52
CA LYS A 64 20.89 -11.78 -16.46
C LYS A 64 21.67 -12.21 -15.22
N ASN A 65 22.28 -11.26 -14.52
CA ASN A 65 23.04 -11.50 -13.29
C ASN A 65 22.20 -11.29 -12.00
N SER A 66 20.89 -11.05 -12.12
CA SER A 66 20.01 -10.70 -11.00
C SER A 66 18.85 -11.69 -10.86
N ASP A 67 18.76 -12.36 -9.71
CA ASP A 67 17.69 -13.33 -9.44
C ASP A 67 16.37 -12.69 -8.97
N ILE A 68 16.28 -11.36 -8.96
CA ILE A 68 15.14 -10.62 -8.41
C ILE A 68 14.48 -9.72 -9.46
N ALA A 69 13.15 -9.65 -9.41
CA ALA A 69 12.36 -8.69 -10.18
C ALA A 69 11.54 -7.76 -9.28
N LEU A 70 11.30 -6.54 -9.75
CA LEU A 70 10.27 -5.65 -9.19
C LEU A 70 8.99 -5.86 -9.98
N LEU A 71 7.90 -6.23 -9.31
CA LEU A 71 6.57 -6.30 -9.90
C LEU A 71 5.71 -5.13 -9.43
N VAL A 72 5.39 -4.24 -10.35
CA VAL A 72 4.47 -3.12 -10.16
C VAL A 72 3.07 -3.57 -10.57
N ILE A 73 2.17 -3.69 -9.59
CA ILE A 73 0.76 -3.99 -9.79
C ILE A 73 0.04 -2.68 -10.10
N ASN A 74 -0.54 -2.59 -11.28
CA ASN A 74 -1.17 -1.40 -11.82
C ASN A 74 -2.63 -1.64 -12.22
N GLY A 75 -3.39 -0.55 -12.29
CA GLY A 75 -4.76 -0.55 -12.76
C GLY A 75 -4.86 -0.55 -14.29
N GLY A 76 -5.96 -0.01 -14.78
CA GLY A 76 -6.28 0.05 -16.21
C GLY A 76 -7.66 -0.53 -16.47
N SER A 77 -7.96 -0.75 -17.75
CA SER A 77 -9.22 -1.37 -18.17
C SER A 77 -8.99 -2.44 -19.22
N ASN A 78 -9.78 -3.51 -19.16
CA ASN A 78 -9.86 -4.55 -20.19
C ASN A 78 -10.43 -4.08 -21.52
N LYS A 79 -10.93 -2.85 -21.58
CA LYS A 79 -11.29 -2.16 -22.84
C LYS A 79 -10.08 -1.49 -23.51
N GLN A 80 -8.95 -1.36 -22.82
CA GLN A 80 -7.75 -0.75 -23.38
C GLN A 80 -7.01 -1.73 -24.29
N SER A 81 -6.42 -1.18 -25.34
CA SER A 81 -5.43 -1.87 -26.16
C SER A 81 -4.16 -2.14 -25.37
N GLU A 82 -3.15 -2.66 -26.06
CA GLU A 82 -1.82 -2.86 -25.51
C GLU A 82 -1.25 -1.59 -24.81
N PRO A 83 -0.51 -1.73 -23.70
CA PRO A 83 0.06 -0.59 -22.97
C PRO A 83 0.98 0.28 -23.82
N ASN A 84 0.89 1.59 -23.62
CA ASN A 84 1.80 2.54 -24.24
C ASN A 84 3.18 2.46 -23.58
N LEU A 85 4.15 1.91 -24.31
CA LEU A 85 5.53 1.76 -23.84
C LEU A 85 6.30 3.10 -23.79
N ASN A 86 5.75 4.17 -24.37
CA ASN A 86 6.26 5.54 -24.25
C ASN A 86 5.59 6.31 -23.10
N SER A 87 4.95 5.64 -22.15
CA SER A 87 4.40 6.27 -20.95
C SER A 87 5.51 6.69 -19.98
N ALA A 88 5.23 7.67 -19.11
CA ALA A 88 6.21 8.13 -18.12
C ALA A 88 6.56 7.02 -17.14
N GLU A 89 5.58 6.19 -16.78
CA GLU A 89 5.70 5.04 -15.90
C GLU A 89 6.67 4.01 -16.48
N VAL A 90 6.54 3.66 -17.76
CA VAL A 90 7.44 2.71 -18.42
C VAL A 90 8.87 3.26 -18.51
N ARG A 91 9.04 4.57 -18.79
CA ARG A 91 10.37 5.20 -18.78
C ARG A 91 11.03 5.17 -17.40
N VAL A 92 10.30 5.52 -16.36
CA VAL A 92 10.79 5.46 -14.98
C VAL A 92 11.15 4.02 -14.60
N ALA A 93 10.28 3.06 -14.93
CA ALA A 93 10.55 1.64 -14.70
C ALA A 93 11.80 1.15 -15.46
N SER A 94 11.99 1.56 -16.72
CA SER A 94 13.19 1.23 -17.52
C SER A 94 14.46 1.83 -16.89
N MET A 95 14.39 3.07 -16.42
CA MET A 95 15.50 3.74 -15.72
C MET A 95 15.87 3.01 -14.42
N VAL A 96 14.88 2.60 -13.62
CA VAL A 96 15.11 1.80 -12.41
C VAL A 96 15.70 0.45 -12.76
N GLY A 97 15.16 -0.26 -13.76
CA GLY A 97 15.67 -1.54 -14.21
C GLY A 97 17.13 -1.49 -14.61
N LYS A 98 17.53 -0.50 -15.42
CA LYS A 98 18.92 -0.31 -15.84
C LYS A 98 19.87 -0.07 -14.66
N ARG A 99 19.51 0.85 -13.76
CA ARG A 99 20.35 1.19 -12.61
C ARG A 99 20.47 0.03 -11.62
N THR A 100 19.39 -0.71 -11.42
CA THR A 100 19.37 -1.89 -10.55
C THR A 100 19.83 -3.16 -11.25
N LYS A 101 20.08 -3.12 -12.57
CA LYS A 101 20.41 -4.29 -13.40
C LYS A 101 19.45 -5.45 -13.14
N SER A 102 18.16 -5.17 -13.16
CA SER A 102 17.11 -6.14 -12.79
C SER A 102 15.90 -6.01 -13.69
N VAL A 103 15.11 -7.08 -13.79
CA VAL A 103 13.83 -7.07 -14.51
C VAL A 103 12.83 -6.24 -13.71
N ILE A 104 12.18 -5.29 -14.38
CA ILE A 104 11.03 -4.56 -13.84
C ILE A 104 9.80 -4.97 -14.65
N ALA A 105 8.77 -5.45 -13.98
CA ALA A 105 7.53 -5.88 -14.61
C ALA A 105 6.37 -5.01 -14.15
N VAL A 106 5.48 -4.66 -15.08
CA VAL A 106 4.25 -3.92 -14.79
C VAL A 106 3.06 -4.77 -15.21
N LEU A 107 2.26 -5.17 -14.23
CA LEU A 107 1.01 -5.90 -14.43
C LEU A 107 -0.15 -4.91 -14.46
N PHE A 108 -0.82 -4.79 -15.59
CA PHE A 108 -1.97 -3.90 -15.76
C PHE A 108 -3.29 -4.63 -15.53
N GLN A 109 -4.38 -3.85 -15.46
CA GLN A 109 -5.75 -4.36 -15.37
C GLN A 109 -5.96 -5.23 -14.12
N VAL A 110 -5.46 -4.75 -12.98
CA VAL A 110 -5.79 -5.29 -11.66
C VAL A 110 -6.58 -4.22 -10.92
N PRO A 111 -7.90 -4.36 -10.73
CA PRO A 111 -8.73 -5.50 -11.12
C PRO A 111 -9.01 -5.58 -12.63
N ASN A 112 -9.44 -6.76 -13.09
CA ASN A 112 -9.98 -6.98 -14.42
C ASN A 112 -11.31 -6.23 -14.54
N GLN A 113 -11.35 -5.08 -15.22
CA GLN A 113 -12.47 -4.14 -15.18
C GLN A 113 -12.75 -3.44 -16.53
N PRO A 114 -13.98 -3.01 -16.81
CA PRO A 114 -15.16 -3.00 -15.92
C PRO A 114 -15.81 -4.37 -15.71
N LEU A 115 -16.53 -4.55 -14.60
CA LEU A 115 -17.31 -5.76 -14.25
C LEU A 115 -18.72 -5.40 -13.79
N PHE A 116 -19.60 -6.40 -13.67
CA PHE A 116 -20.92 -6.31 -13.02
C PHE A 116 -21.68 -5.01 -13.38
N ASP A 117 -22.07 -4.89 -14.65
CA ASP A 117 -22.78 -3.72 -15.19
C ASP A 117 -21.93 -2.44 -15.25
N GLY A 118 -20.66 -2.58 -15.65
CA GLY A 118 -19.82 -1.42 -15.98
C GLY A 118 -19.06 -0.81 -14.80
N ARG A 119 -19.11 -1.43 -13.61
CA ARG A 119 -18.44 -0.96 -12.39
C ARG A 119 -16.92 -1.01 -12.52
N ASN A 120 -16.25 -0.09 -11.83
CA ASN A 120 -14.78 0.00 -11.77
C ASN A 120 -14.31 0.24 -10.32
N GLU A 121 -13.06 -0.13 -10.03
CA GLU A 121 -12.36 0.22 -8.79
C GLU A 121 -13.20 -0.11 -7.52
N ASP A 122 -13.41 0.88 -6.63
CA ASP A 122 -14.12 0.71 -5.37
C ASP A 122 -15.58 0.27 -5.54
N GLN A 123 -16.23 0.60 -6.66
CA GLN A 123 -17.58 0.13 -6.93
C GLN A 123 -17.65 -1.39 -7.03
N ILE A 124 -16.63 -2.01 -7.61
CA ILE A 124 -16.56 -3.48 -7.70
C ILE A 124 -16.28 -4.07 -6.31
N ILE A 125 -15.35 -3.48 -5.55
CA ILE A 125 -15.01 -3.98 -4.21
C ILE A 125 -16.23 -3.87 -3.29
N ALA A 126 -16.89 -2.72 -3.23
CA ALA A 126 -18.08 -2.52 -2.41
C ALA A 126 -19.22 -3.47 -2.81
N TYR A 127 -19.47 -3.64 -4.11
CA TYR A 127 -20.46 -4.60 -4.62
C TYR A 127 -20.14 -6.03 -4.20
N THR A 128 -18.89 -6.47 -4.38
CA THR A 128 -18.49 -7.83 -4.02
C THR A 128 -18.48 -8.11 -2.52
N TYR A 129 -18.18 -7.10 -1.70
CA TYR A 129 -18.35 -7.20 -0.26
C TYR A 129 -19.81 -7.32 0.14
N ASP A 130 -20.71 -6.57 -0.52
CA ASP A 130 -22.15 -6.72 -0.29
C ASP A 130 -22.62 -8.15 -0.59
N LYS A 131 -22.21 -8.72 -1.74
CA LYS A 131 -22.47 -10.11 -2.11
C LYS A 131 -21.99 -11.12 -1.06
N TYR A 132 -20.74 -10.98 -0.61
CA TYR A 132 -20.18 -11.83 0.44
C TYR A 132 -20.96 -11.72 1.75
N LEU A 133 -21.28 -10.50 2.17
CA LEU A 133 -21.98 -10.20 3.42
C LEU A 133 -23.44 -10.65 3.40
N ASN A 134 -24.04 -10.81 2.22
CA ASN A 134 -25.38 -11.40 2.02
C ASN A 134 -25.34 -12.94 1.91
N GLY A 135 -24.16 -13.56 2.02
CA GLY A 135 -24.00 -15.02 2.02
C GLY A 135 -24.03 -15.65 0.64
N GLU A 136 -23.79 -14.89 -0.43
CA GLU A 136 -23.85 -15.39 -1.81
C GLU A 136 -22.62 -16.22 -2.24
N GLY A 137 -21.62 -16.38 -1.35
CA GLY A 137 -20.43 -17.20 -1.57
C GLY A 137 -19.17 -16.62 -0.91
N ASP A 138 -18.21 -17.48 -0.56
CA ASP A 138 -17.00 -17.07 0.15
C ASP A 138 -15.90 -16.52 -0.76
N GLU A 139 -15.94 -16.83 -2.06
CA GLU A 139 -14.95 -16.38 -3.06
C GLU A 139 -15.33 -15.02 -3.71
N TRP A 140 -16.43 -14.38 -3.27
CA TRP A 140 -16.88 -13.09 -3.79
C TRP A 140 -15.91 -11.91 -3.57
N PRO A 141 -15.15 -11.76 -2.47
CA PRO A 141 -14.34 -10.56 -2.28
C PRO A 141 -13.33 -10.32 -3.42
N LEU A 142 -13.46 -9.19 -4.14
CA LEU A 142 -12.66 -8.89 -5.36
C LEU A 142 -11.14 -8.97 -5.16
N LEU A 143 -10.66 -8.72 -3.95
CA LEU A 143 -9.23 -8.77 -3.67
C LEU A 143 -8.64 -10.18 -3.86
N LEU A 144 -9.44 -11.23 -3.74
CA LEU A 144 -9.03 -12.62 -4.00
C LEU A 144 -8.50 -12.81 -5.43
N PRO A 145 -9.29 -12.58 -6.50
CA PRO A 145 -8.78 -12.68 -7.86
C PRO A 145 -7.70 -11.64 -8.17
N MET A 146 -7.73 -10.45 -7.55
CA MET A 146 -6.64 -9.47 -7.72
C MET A 146 -5.29 -10.04 -7.24
N VAL A 147 -5.25 -10.68 -6.08
CA VAL A 147 -4.03 -11.33 -5.54
C VAL A 147 -3.57 -12.48 -6.44
N LYS A 148 -4.50 -13.35 -6.86
CA LYS A 148 -4.17 -14.45 -7.76
C LYS A 148 -3.60 -13.97 -9.09
N SER A 149 -4.02 -12.80 -9.57
CA SER A 149 -3.46 -12.15 -10.77
C SER A 149 -1.99 -11.78 -10.59
N ALA A 150 -1.62 -11.24 -9.42
CA ALA A 150 -0.23 -10.92 -9.09
C ALA A 150 0.64 -12.19 -8.99
N VAL A 151 0.14 -13.25 -8.36
CA VAL A 151 0.84 -14.55 -8.27
C VAL A 151 1.07 -15.17 -9.65
N ARG A 152 0.05 -15.15 -10.52
CA ARG A 152 0.18 -15.65 -11.89
C ARG A 152 1.09 -14.80 -12.76
N ALA A 153 1.17 -13.50 -12.50
CA ALA A 153 2.18 -12.65 -13.14
C ALA A 153 3.60 -13.05 -12.75
N MET A 154 3.86 -13.39 -11.47
CA MET A 154 5.17 -13.92 -11.05
C MET A 154 5.50 -15.24 -11.79
N ASP A 155 4.54 -16.15 -11.93
CA ASP A 155 4.73 -17.39 -12.70
C ASP A 155 5.11 -17.10 -14.16
N THR A 156 4.39 -16.18 -14.79
CA THR A 156 4.62 -15.78 -16.18
C THR A 156 5.98 -15.11 -16.36
N ILE A 157 6.40 -14.23 -15.43
CA ILE A 157 7.72 -13.58 -15.46
C ILE A 157 8.83 -14.62 -15.40
N GLN A 158 8.73 -15.59 -14.49
CA GLN A 158 9.73 -16.65 -14.34
C GLN A 158 9.83 -17.49 -15.61
N LYS A 159 8.69 -17.94 -16.16
CA LYS A 159 8.67 -18.76 -17.38
C LYS A 159 9.20 -18.00 -18.59
N VAL A 160 8.71 -16.79 -18.84
CA VAL A 160 9.15 -15.99 -19.98
C VAL A 160 10.65 -15.71 -19.90
N GLN A 161 11.20 -15.32 -18.74
CA GLN A 161 12.65 -15.12 -18.60
C GLN A 161 13.44 -16.40 -18.81
N LYS A 162 12.96 -17.54 -18.29
CA LYS A 162 13.63 -18.83 -18.47
C LYS A 162 13.64 -19.25 -19.94
N ASP A 163 12.50 -19.16 -20.62
CA ASP A 163 12.32 -19.66 -21.98
C ASP A 163 13.04 -18.78 -23.02
N THR A 164 13.05 -17.46 -22.82
CA THR A 164 13.59 -16.52 -23.82
C THR A 164 15.05 -16.12 -23.58
N GLU A 165 15.54 -16.18 -22.34
CA GLU A 165 16.90 -15.70 -22.00
C GLU A 165 17.70 -16.70 -21.16
N ASN A 166 17.14 -17.87 -20.84
CA ASN A 166 17.68 -18.83 -19.86
C ASN A 166 18.02 -18.16 -18.51
N HIS A 167 17.20 -17.20 -18.09
CA HIS A 167 17.40 -16.40 -16.90
C HIS A 167 16.42 -16.78 -15.80
N GLU A 168 16.92 -17.13 -14.61
CA GLU A 168 16.08 -17.55 -13.48
C GLU A 168 15.81 -16.42 -12.49
N ILE A 169 14.59 -15.90 -12.51
CA ILE A 169 14.06 -15.04 -11.45
C ILE A 169 13.54 -15.93 -10.31
N LYS A 170 13.97 -15.66 -9.07
CA LYS A 170 13.63 -16.43 -7.87
C LYS A 170 12.94 -15.58 -6.81
N ARG A 171 13.23 -14.29 -6.78
CA ARG A 171 12.76 -13.34 -5.77
C ARG A 171 11.95 -12.22 -6.42
N PHE A 172 10.97 -11.70 -5.69
CA PHE A 172 10.14 -10.57 -6.11
C PHE A 172 10.00 -9.56 -4.99
N LEU A 173 10.16 -8.28 -5.34
CA LEU A 173 9.60 -7.18 -4.58
C LEU A 173 8.28 -6.77 -5.25
N LEU A 174 7.21 -6.63 -4.47
CA LEU A 174 5.90 -6.22 -5.00
C LEU A 174 5.57 -4.79 -4.59
N THR A 175 4.96 -4.02 -5.49
CA THR A 175 4.47 -2.67 -5.19
C THR A 175 3.21 -2.36 -5.99
N GLY A 176 2.41 -1.41 -5.52
CA GLY A 176 1.21 -0.94 -6.20
C GLY A 176 0.56 0.21 -5.43
N GLY A 177 -0.13 1.08 -6.15
CA GLY A 177 -0.88 2.20 -5.58
C GLY A 177 -2.31 1.86 -5.21
N SER A 178 -2.83 2.44 -4.14
CA SER A 178 -4.25 2.36 -3.76
C SER A 178 -4.70 0.90 -3.55
N LYS A 179 -5.78 0.49 -4.20
CA LYS A 179 -6.27 -0.90 -4.25
C LYS A 179 -5.20 -1.93 -4.67
N ARG A 180 -4.19 -1.52 -5.46
CA ARG A 180 -3.10 -2.41 -5.89
C ARG A 180 -2.00 -2.48 -4.83
N GLY A 181 -1.88 -1.45 -3.99
CA GLY A 181 -1.16 -1.53 -2.72
C GLY A 181 -1.86 -2.49 -1.75
N TRP A 182 -3.18 -2.52 -1.76
CA TRP A 182 -3.96 -3.52 -1.02
C TRP A 182 -3.65 -4.93 -1.53
N THR A 183 -3.66 -5.14 -2.85
CA THR A 183 -3.22 -6.40 -3.47
C THR A 183 -1.79 -6.75 -3.11
N THR A 184 -0.87 -5.77 -3.04
CA THR A 184 0.52 -5.97 -2.64
C THR A 184 0.62 -6.58 -1.23
N TRP A 185 -0.10 -5.98 -0.27
CA TRP A 185 -0.19 -6.50 1.09
C TRP A 185 -0.72 -7.93 1.14
N LEU A 186 -1.85 -8.18 0.47
CA LEU A 186 -2.50 -9.49 0.51
C LEU A 186 -1.72 -10.55 -0.27
N THR A 187 -0.96 -10.16 -1.31
CA THR A 187 -0.07 -11.11 -2.00
C THR A 187 1.02 -11.59 -1.07
N ALA A 188 1.62 -10.71 -0.25
CA ALA A 188 2.55 -11.14 0.79
C ALA A 188 1.90 -11.99 1.88
N ALA A 189 0.63 -11.74 2.20
CA ALA A 189 -0.13 -12.54 3.17
C ALA A 189 -0.34 -14.00 2.72
N THR A 190 -0.24 -14.30 1.42
CA THR A 190 -0.25 -15.68 0.90
C THR A 190 1.00 -16.48 1.30
N ARG A 191 2.06 -15.82 1.80
CA ARG A 191 3.35 -16.45 2.13
C ARG A 191 4.00 -17.18 0.96
N ASP A 192 3.73 -16.74 -0.27
CA ASP A 192 4.49 -17.19 -1.43
C ASP A 192 5.98 -16.89 -1.21
N PRO A 193 6.86 -17.91 -1.16
CA PRO A 193 8.26 -17.74 -0.76
C PRO A 193 9.06 -16.91 -1.75
N ARG A 194 8.54 -16.67 -2.96
CA ARG A 194 9.17 -15.79 -3.95
C ARG A 194 9.05 -14.32 -3.57
N VAL A 195 8.06 -13.94 -2.75
CA VAL A 195 7.86 -12.55 -2.31
C VAL A 195 8.80 -12.26 -1.14
N VAL A 196 9.86 -11.51 -1.40
CA VAL A 196 10.91 -11.23 -0.40
C VAL A 196 10.82 -9.84 0.21
N ALA A 197 10.03 -8.94 -0.37
CA ALA A 197 9.74 -7.61 0.16
C ALA A 197 8.49 -7.02 -0.48
N ILE A 198 7.87 -6.05 0.19
CA ILE A 198 6.74 -5.30 -0.35
C ILE A 198 6.87 -3.79 -0.16
N ALA A 199 6.31 -3.02 -1.07
CA ALA A 199 6.20 -1.58 -0.96
C ALA A 199 4.81 -1.08 -1.36
N PRO A 200 3.80 -1.21 -0.49
CA PRO A 200 2.46 -0.69 -0.74
C PRO A 200 2.45 0.85 -0.73
N VAL A 201 1.75 1.44 -1.71
CA VAL A 201 1.69 2.89 -1.91
C VAL A 201 0.25 3.37 -1.75
N VAL A 202 0.05 4.45 -0.99
CA VAL A 202 -1.22 5.18 -0.78
C VAL A 202 -2.41 4.26 -0.43
N ILE A 203 -2.21 3.36 0.54
CA ILE A 203 -3.29 2.49 1.04
C ILE A 203 -3.23 2.38 2.57
N ASP A 204 -3.70 3.44 3.23
CA ASP A 204 -3.60 3.59 4.68
C ASP A 204 -4.89 3.15 5.41
N VAL A 205 -5.36 1.93 5.13
CA VAL A 205 -6.62 1.40 5.69
C VAL A 205 -6.48 -0.03 6.23
N LEU A 206 -5.37 -0.30 6.91
CA LEU A 206 -5.20 -1.52 7.68
C LEU A 206 -5.86 -1.35 9.06
N ASN A 207 -6.27 -2.46 9.68
CA ASN A 207 -7.03 -2.45 10.94
C ASN A 207 -8.38 -1.70 10.75
N MET A 208 -9.14 -2.15 9.76
CA MET A 208 -10.23 -1.40 9.11
C MET A 208 -11.32 -0.93 10.06
N ARG A 209 -11.68 -1.71 11.09
CA ARG A 209 -12.69 -1.28 12.07
C ARG A 209 -12.23 -0.05 12.84
N GLU A 210 -11.00 -0.07 13.34
CA GLU A 210 -10.43 1.06 14.07
C GLU A 210 -10.27 2.29 13.16
N GLN A 211 -9.95 2.09 11.88
CA GLN A 211 -9.91 3.16 10.90
C GLN A 211 -11.26 3.86 10.77
N MET A 212 -12.37 3.12 10.68
CA MET A 212 -13.70 3.70 10.54
C MET A 212 -14.09 4.51 11.78
N ILE A 213 -13.83 3.98 12.98
CA ILE A 213 -14.08 4.69 14.24
C ILE A 213 -13.24 5.95 14.30
N HIS A 214 -11.94 5.86 13.98
CA HIS A 214 -11.03 6.98 14.05
C HIS A 214 -11.36 8.08 13.03
N GLN A 215 -11.80 7.71 11.83
CA GLN A 215 -12.27 8.67 10.82
C GLN A 215 -13.51 9.42 11.30
N LEU A 216 -14.48 8.74 11.92
CA LEU A 216 -15.65 9.39 12.52
C LEU A 216 -15.26 10.35 13.65
N LYS A 217 -14.33 9.96 14.53
CA LYS A 217 -13.82 10.85 15.60
C LYS A 217 -13.17 12.11 15.03
N CYS A 218 -12.47 12.01 13.90
CA CYS A 218 -11.75 13.13 13.29
C CYS A 218 -12.65 14.03 12.45
N TYR A 219 -13.46 13.44 11.57
CA TYR A 219 -14.17 14.14 10.49
C TYR A 219 -15.66 14.28 10.75
N GLY A 220 -16.22 13.48 11.65
CA GLY A 220 -17.66 13.41 11.90
C GLY A 220 -18.44 12.62 10.84
N THR A 221 -17.76 12.17 9.80
CA THR A 221 -18.31 11.42 8.67
C THR A 221 -17.21 10.59 8.04
N PHE A 222 -17.59 9.64 7.18
CA PHE A 222 -16.65 8.97 6.30
C PHE A 222 -16.21 9.87 5.15
N SER A 223 -15.02 9.62 4.61
CA SER A 223 -14.53 10.30 3.42
C SER A 223 -15.45 10.01 2.23
N SER A 224 -15.66 11.02 1.37
CA SER A 224 -16.38 10.86 0.10
C SER A 224 -15.69 9.85 -0.82
N GLU A 225 -14.39 9.65 -0.67
CA GLU A 225 -13.61 8.67 -1.42
C GLU A 225 -14.02 7.20 -1.14
N ILE A 226 -14.75 6.95 -0.04
CA ILE A 226 -15.27 5.62 0.31
C ILE A 226 -16.81 5.58 0.27
N GLU A 227 -17.44 6.45 -0.50
CA GLU A 227 -18.90 6.56 -0.58
C GLU A 227 -19.55 5.28 -1.11
N ASP A 228 -18.93 4.56 -2.05
CA ASP A 228 -19.46 3.29 -2.59
C ASP A 228 -19.68 2.24 -1.49
N TYR A 229 -18.76 2.17 -0.52
CA TYR A 229 -18.89 1.30 0.66
C TYR A 229 -19.96 1.82 1.63
N THR A 230 -20.00 3.15 1.81
CA THR A 230 -20.94 3.83 2.72
C THR A 230 -22.39 3.62 2.28
N LYS A 231 -22.67 3.73 0.98
CA LYS A 231 -24.01 3.50 0.40
C LYS A 231 -24.53 2.08 0.65
N LEU A 232 -23.64 1.10 0.74
CA LEU A 232 -23.97 -0.31 1.01
C LEU A 232 -23.86 -0.68 2.51
N GLY A 233 -23.63 0.30 3.38
CA GLY A 233 -23.53 0.12 4.82
C GLY A 233 -22.39 -0.81 5.26
N ILE A 234 -21.34 -0.93 4.45
CA ILE A 234 -20.25 -1.91 4.68
C ILE A 234 -19.58 -1.67 6.02
N GLN A 235 -19.32 -0.42 6.39
CA GLN A 235 -18.67 -0.04 7.65
C GLN A 235 -19.43 -0.56 8.87
N LYS A 236 -20.77 -0.48 8.86
CA LYS A 236 -21.62 -1.05 9.92
C LYS A 236 -21.58 -2.57 9.91
N ARG A 237 -21.65 -3.18 8.72
CA ARG A 237 -21.69 -4.64 8.54
C ARG A 237 -20.38 -5.33 8.93
N MET A 238 -19.24 -4.62 8.93
CA MET A 238 -17.95 -5.11 9.45
C MET A 238 -18.01 -5.57 10.92
N ASN A 239 -18.97 -5.07 11.71
CA ASN A 239 -19.15 -5.44 13.12
C ASN A 239 -19.96 -6.74 13.31
N SER A 240 -20.56 -7.28 12.24
CA SER A 240 -21.25 -8.57 12.28
C SER A 240 -20.27 -9.77 12.28
N PRO A 241 -20.71 -10.98 12.66
CA PRO A 241 -19.90 -12.19 12.50
C PRO A 241 -19.41 -12.43 11.07
N LYS A 242 -20.27 -12.24 10.05
CA LYS A 242 -19.87 -12.35 8.63
C LYS A 242 -18.91 -11.25 8.23
N GLY A 243 -19.08 -10.04 8.76
CA GLY A 243 -18.12 -8.94 8.61
C GLY A 243 -16.74 -9.26 9.20
N ALA A 244 -16.68 -9.92 10.35
CA ALA A 244 -15.43 -10.40 10.92
C ALA A 244 -14.72 -11.42 10.01
N GLN A 245 -15.50 -12.34 9.41
CA GLN A 245 -14.96 -13.29 8.44
C GLN A 245 -14.43 -12.57 7.19
N LEU A 246 -15.18 -11.59 6.65
CA LEU A 246 -14.71 -10.77 5.53
C LEU A 246 -13.36 -10.13 5.85
N LEU A 247 -13.25 -9.43 6.98
CA LEU A 247 -12.01 -8.76 7.40
C LEU A 247 -10.85 -9.74 7.64
N SER A 248 -11.12 -10.97 8.07
CA SER A 248 -10.09 -12.00 8.18
C SER A 248 -9.47 -12.37 6.82
N ILE A 249 -10.22 -12.18 5.73
CA ILE A 249 -9.76 -12.42 4.35
C ILE A 249 -9.06 -11.18 3.80
N VAL A 250 -9.71 -10.01 3.94
CA VAL A 250 -9.34 -8.80 3.18
C VAL A 250 -8.50 -7.78 3.94
N ASP A 251 -8.47 -7.78 5.27
CA ASP A 251 -7.66 -6.82 6.03
C ASP A 251 -6.22 -7.36 6.22
N PRO A 252 -5.19 -6.71 5.66
CA PRO A 252 -3.81 -7.15 5.86
C PRO A 252 -3.39 -7.20 7.33
N TYR A 253 -4.03 -6.42 8.20
CA TYR A 253 -3.77 -6.44 9.63
C TYR A 253 -4.07 -7.80 10.28
N SER A 254 -4.99 -8.58 9.71
CA SER A 254 -5.28 -9.96 10.13
C SER A 254 -4.08 -10.89 9.98
N TYR A 255 -3.12 -10.55 9.11
CA TYR A 255 -1.94 -11.35 8.80
C TYR A 255 -0.63 -10.79 9.39
N ARG A 256 -0.69 -9.69 10.15
CA ARG A 256 0.47 -8.89 10.58
C ARG A 256 1.60 -9.69 11.25
N GLU A 257 1.24 -10.68 12.09
CA GLU A 257 2.21 -11.49 12.85
C GLU A 257 3.12 -12.31 11.95
N ASN A 258 2.62 -12.74 10.79
CA ASN A 258 3.35 -13.56 9.82
C ASN A 258 4.03 -12.72 8.73
N MET A 259 3.86 -11.40 8.73
CA MET A 259 4.37 -10.49 7.71
C MET A 259 5.82 -10.05 8.01
N THR A 260 6.74 -11.00 8.13
CA THR A 260 8.13 -10.79 8.57
C THR A 260 9.06 -10.21 7.50
N ILE A 261 8.66 -10.26 6.23
CA ILE A 261 9.43 -9.69 5.12
C ILE A 261 9.60 -8.17 5.27
N PRO A 262 10.69 -7.57 4.76
CA PRO A 262 10.85 -6.13 4.67
C PRO A 262 9.67 -5.44 3.99
N LYS A 263 9.22 -4.33 4.55
CA LYS A 263 8.10 -3.54 4.01
C LYS A 263 8.35 -2.04 4.04
N LEU A 264 8.11 -1.36 2.93
CA LEU A 264 8.18 0.10 2.80
C LEU A 264 6.79 0.67 2.49
N ILE A 265 6.21 1.37 3.45
CA ILE A 265 4.88 1.97 3.31
C ILE A 265 5.05 3.43 2.87
N ILE A 266 4.49 3.79 1.71
CA ILE A 266 4.61 5.12 1.12
C ILE A 266 3.24 5.79 1.10
N LEU A 267 3.09 6.94 1.76
CA LEU A 267 1.79 7.57 2.02
C LEU A 267 1.83 9.07 1.73
N GLY A 268 0.73 9.61 1.22
CA GLY A 268 0.52 11.06 1.09
C GLY A 268 0.09 11.68 2.41
N THR A 269 0.65 12.85 2.74
CA THR A 269 0.26 13.59 3.96
C THR A 269 -1.09 14.33 3.84
N ASN A 270 -1.61 14.46 2.62
CA ASN A 270 -2.89 15.09 2.28
C ASN A 270 -3.84 14.10 1.57
N ASP A 271 -3.67 12.80 1.79
CA ASP A 271 -4.51 11.78 1.17
C ASP A 271 -6.00 12.01 1.51
N PRO A 272 -6.89 12.16 0.51
CA PRO A 272 -8.29 12.45 0.75
C PRO A 272 -9.06 11.29 1.40
N TYR A 273 -8.53 10.06 1.37
CA TYR A 273 -9.20 8.88 1.89
C TYR A 273 -9.10 8.76 3.40
N TRP A 274 -7.93 9.05 3.99
CA TRP A 274 -7.57 8.58 5.34
C TRP A 274 -7.17 9.72 6.27
N THR A 275 -7.35 9.50 7.58
CA THR A 275 -6.86 10.44 8.58
C THR A 275 -5.35 10.52 8.57
N VAL A 276 -4.82 11.71 8.86
CA VAL A 276 -3.38 12.03 8.81
C VAL A 276 -2.50 11.10 9.66
N ASP A 277 -3.07 10.54 10.74
CA ASP A 277 -2.42 9.65 11.69
C ASP A 277 -2.88 8.19 11.55
N SER A 278 -3.46 7.81 10.40
CA SER A 278 -4.02 6.46 10.15
C SER A 278 -2.98 5.35 10.35
N ALA A 279 -1.75 5.51 9.84
CA ALA A 279 -0.67 4.54 10.03
C ALA A 279 -0.41 4.16 11.50
N ASN A 280 -0.69 5.06 12.45
CA ASN A 280 -0.48 4.80 13.88
C ASN A 280 -1.38 3.67 14.43
N LEU A 281 -2.46 3.33 13.71
CA LEU A 281 -3.42 2.30 14.11
C LEU A 281 -2.95 0.87 13.80
N TYR A 282 -1.86 0.72 13.04
CA TYR A 282 -1.37 -0.60 12.66
C TYR A 282 0.16 -0.72 12.56
N PHE A 283 0.88 0.37 12.23
CA PHE A 283 2.28 0.28 11.81
C PHE A 283 3.17 -0.35 12.88
N LYS A 284 3.02 0.07 14.15
CA LYS A 284 3.77 -0.46 15.29
C LYS A 284 3.63 -1.98 15.47
N ASP A 285 2.52 -2.59 15.03
CA ASP A 285 2.20 -4.00 15.28
C ASP A 285 2.80 -4.96 14.24
N PHE A 286 3.33 -4.43 13.13
CA PHE A 286 4.06 -5.26 12.15
C PHE A 286 5.49 -5.57 12.62
N PRO A 287 6.05 -6.75 12.30
CA PRO A 287 7.46 -7.03 12.60
C PRO A 287 8.39 -6.21 11.68
N SER A 288 9.58 -5.93 12.21
CA SER A 288 10.70 -5.35 11.44
C SER A 288 11.32 -6.39 10.48
N PRO A 289 11.98 -5.97 9.38
CA PRO A 289 12.16 -4.59 8.94
C PRO A 289 10.88 -3.96 8.38
N LYS A 290 10.60 -2.73 8.78
CA LYS A 290 9.46 -1.93 8.31
C LYS A 290 9.84 -0.45 8.26
N TYR A 291 9.38 0.23 7.24
CA TYR A 291 9.73 1.62 6.94
C TYR A 291 8.47 2.41 6.59
N LEU A 292 8.40 3.67 7.03
CA LEU A 292 7.39 4.64 6.60
C LEU A 292 8.06 5.72 5.76
N CYS A 293 7.37 6.19 4.73
CA CYS A 293 7.79 7.28 3.87
C CYS A 293 6.58 8.17 3.56
N TYR A 294 6.49 9.33 4.23
CA TYR A 294 5.44 10.31 3.98
C TYR A 294 5.84 11.27 2.87
N GLN A 295 4.92 11.53 1.95
CA GLN A 295 5.04 12.48 0.86
C GLN A 295 4.35 13.80 1.28
N PRO A 296 5.12 14.83 1.70
CA PRO A 296 4.56 16.09 2.17
C PRO A 296 3.77 16.80 1.07
N ASN A 297 2.65 17.45 1.41
CA ASN A 297 1.81 18.20 0.46
C ASN A 297 1.31 17.36 -0.74
N THR A 298 1.16 16.05 -0.55
CA THR A 298 0.78 15.09 -1.60
C THR A 298 -0.50 14.38 -1.20
N GLY A 299 -1.46 14.30 -2.14
CA GLY A 299 -2.71 13.59 -1.99
C GLY A 299 -2.55 12.07 -2.15
N HIS A 300 -3.48 11.43 -2.85
CA HIS A 300 -3.48 9.99 -3.12
C HIS A 300 -2.50 9.60 -4.24
N ASP A 301 -1.24 10.03 -4.13
CA ASP A 301 -0.22 9.82 -5.17
C ASP A 301 1.19 9.68 -4.56
N ILE A 302 2.18 9.43 -5.42
CA ILE A 302 3.60 9.31 -5.10
C ILE A 302 4.41 10.38 -5.82
N THR A 303 5.38 10.99 -5.13
CA THR A 303 6.27 12.00 -5.72
C THR A 303 7.58 11.36 -6.22
N PRO A 304 8.41 12.09 -6.98
CA PRO A 304 9.76 11.63 -7.35
C PRO A 304 10.62 11.17 -6.16
N THR A 305 10.47 11.77 -4.97
CA THR A 305 11.19 11.33 -3.77
C THR A 305 10.70 9.97 -3.28
N GLY A 306 9.38 9.72 -3.31
CA GLY A 306 8.81 8.41 -3.00
C GLY A 306 9.26 7.33 -4.00
N ILE A 307 9.25 7.64 -5.29
CA ILE A 307 9.74 6.74 -6.35
C ILE A 307 11.22 6.41 -6.14
N ALA A 308 12.06 7.40 -5.85
CA ALA A 308 13.47 7.16 -5.57
C ALA A 308 13.68 6.32 -4.29
N THR A 309 12.91 6.58 -3.23
CA THR A 309 12.96 5.78 -2.00
C THR A 309 12.56 4.32 -2.27
N LEU A 310 11.54 4.08 -3.09
CA LEU A 310 11.15 2.75 -3.56
C LEU A 310 12.27 2.07 -4.38
N ALA A 311 12.90 2.80 -5.31
CA ALA A 311 13.98 2.26 -6.12
C ALA A 311 15.21 1.90 -5.27
N GLU A 312 15.54 2.70 -4.26
CA GLU A 312 16.58 2.40 -3.27
C GLU A 312 16.23 1.20 -2.40
N PHE A 313 14.97 1.09 -1.98
CA PHE A 313 14.50 -0.08 -1.24
C PHE A 313 14.67 -1.36 -2.06
N PHE A 314 14.28 -1.31 -3.34
CA PHE A 314 14.46 -2.44 -4.25
C PHE A 314 15.93 -2.79 -4.45
N LEU A 315 16.81 -1.80 -4.65
CA LEU A 315 18.25 -2.02 -4.76
C LEU A 315 18.84 -2.64 -3.49
N ALA A 316 18.45 -2.16 -2.31
CA ALA A 316 18.88 -2.72 -1.03
C ALA A 316 18.45 -4.18 -0.89
N VAL A 317 17.19 -4.51 -1.18
CA VAL A 317 16.66 -5.89 -1.12
C VAL A 317 17.37 -6.80 -2.12
N LYS A 318 17.62 -6.32 -3.35
CA LYS A 318 18.40 -7.05 -4.34
C LYS A 318 19.77 -7.45 -3.78
N GLU A 319 20.45 -6.50 -3.15
CA GLU A 319 21.79 -6.68 -2.56
C GLU A 319 21.80 -7.38 -1.19
N ASN A 320 20.64 -7.85 -0.71
CA ASN A 320 20.45 -8.41 0.63
C ASN A 320 20.92 -7.45 1.75
N LYS A 321 20.75 -6.15 1.51
CA LYS A 321 20.97 -5.05 2.46
C LYS A 321 19.63 -4.52 2.98
N SER A 322 19.70 -3.72 4.02
CA SER A 322 18.57 -2.96 4.56
C SER A 322 18.73 -1.48 4.25
N LEU A 323 17.62 -0.75 4.18
CA LEU A 323 17.68 0.72 4.27
C LEU A 323 18.18 1.13 5.66
N PRO A 324 18.74 2.34 5.81
CA PRO A 324 19.10 2.89 7.11
C PRO A 324 17.97 2.73 8.14
N ASN A 325 18.31 2.34 9.35
CA ASN A 325 17.31 2.16 10.40
C ASN A 325 17.13 3.46 11.19
N ILE A 326 15.88 3.89 11.34
CA ILE A 326 15.48 4.97 12.25
C ILE A 326 14.71 4.40 13.43
N LYS A 327 14.90 4.97 14.63
CA LYS A 327 14.14 4.66 15.85
C LYS A 327 13.60 5.95 16.43
N TRP A 328 12.42 5.91 17.01
CA TRP A 328 11.85 7.10 17.64
C TRP A 328 11.04 6.76 18.89
N GLU A 329 10.90 7.75 19.74
CA GLU A 329 10.05 7.71 20.93
C GLU A 329 9.32 9.04 21.10
N PHE A 330 8.06 8.98 21.50
CA PHE A 330 7.29 10.14 21.95
C PHE A 330 7.20 10.13 23.47
N SER A 331 7.79 11.14 24.10
CA SER A 331 7.66 11.32 25.56
C SER A 331 6.33 11.95 25.95
N LYS A 332 5.94 11.79 27.22
CA LYS A 332 4.75 12.44 27.82
C LYS A 332 4.77 13.97 27.76
N LYS A 333 5.93 14.60 27.58
CA LYS A 333 6.09 16.06 27.50
C LYS A 333 6.06 16.58 26.05
N ASN A 334 5.39 15.86 25.15
CA ASN A 334 5.32 16.15 23.71
C ASN A 334 6.70 16.35 23.06
N THR A 335 7.72 15.62 23.52
CA THR A 335 9.05 15.64 22.90
C THR A 335 9.26 14.37 22.11
N ILE A 336 9.64 14.49 20.85
CA ILE A 336 10.07 13.37 20.01
C ILE A 336 11.60 13.30 20.02
N THR A 337 12.12 12.11 20.29
CA THR A 337 13.53 11.77 20.08
C THR A 337 13.60 10.84 18.88
N VAL A 338 14.46 11.13 17.91
CA VAL A 338 14.69 10.28 16.74
C VAL A 338 16.17 9.97 16.65
N GLU A 339 16.50 8.70 16.45
CA GLU A 339 17.86 8.17 16.29
C GLU A 339 17.97 7.45 14.96
N TRP A 340 19.15 7.53 14.33
CA TRP A 340 19.41 6.89 13.04
C TRP A 340 20.84 6.38 12.97
N ASP A 341 21.04 5.27 12.27
CA ASP A 341 22.33 4.54 12.27
C ASP A 341 23.36 5.10 11.27
N ASN A 342 22.91 5.63 10.14
CA ASN A 342 23.77 6.16 9.07
C ASN A 342 24.14 7.64 9.31
N PRO A 343 25.44 7.99 9.47
CA PRO A 343 25.86 9.36 9.80
C PRO A 343 25.52 10.41 8.73
N SER A 344 25.22 10.02 7.49
CA SER A 344 24.80 10.94 6.43
C SER A 344 23.33 11.35 6.50
N GLY A 345 22.57 10.83 7.47
CA GLY A 345 21.16 11.17 7.67
C GLY A 345 20.96 12.61 8.19
N VAL A 346 20.03 13.34 7.59
CA VAL A 346 19.63 14.69 8.01
C VAL A 346 18.16 14.70 8.39
N ALA A 347 17.85 15.11 9.62
CA ALA A 347 16.50 15.10 10.16
C ALA A 347 15.75 16.43 9.93
N TYR A 348 14.48 16.34 9.57
CA TYR A 348 13.55 17.45 9.38
C TYR A 348 12.30 17.20 10.19
N LEU A 349 11.87 18.19 10.98
CA LEU A 349 10.54 18.18 11.60
C LEU A 349 9.56 18.76 10.60
N TRP A 350 8.58 17.95 10.20
CA TRP A 350 7.43 18.39 9.43
C TRP A 350 6.27 18.76 10.35
N LYS A 351 5.55 19.81 10.00
CA LYS A 351 4.38 20.32 10.72
C LYS A 351 3.30 20.78 9.74
N ALA A 352 2.05 20.51 10.10
CA ALA A 352 0.87 21.16 9.54
C ALA A 352 -0.06 21.61 10.66
N ASP A 353 -0.73 22.75 10.48
CA ASP A 353 -1.79 23.23 11.35
C ASP A 353 -3.15 23.06 10.68
N SER A 354 -4.19 22.83 11.47
CA SER A 354 -5.59 22.81 11.02
C SER A 354 -6.54 23.33 12.08
N ASN A 355 -7.63 23.95 11.64
CA ASN A 355 -8.70 24.43 12.53
C ASN A 355 -9.62 23.30 13.03
N ASN A 356 -9.56 22.12 12.40
CA ASN A 356 -10.23 20.89 12.78
C ASN A 356 -9.22 19.71 12.79
N ARG A 357 -9.65 18.49 13.09
CA ARG A 357 -8.77 17.30 13.04
C ARG A 357 -8.68 16.70 11.63
N ASP A 358 -8.95 17.51 10.61
CA ASP A 358 -8.85 17.18 9.19
C ASP A 358 -7.73 17.99 8.53
N PHE A 359 -6.72 17.29 8.02
CA PHE A 359 -5.51 17.87 7.47
C PHE A 359 -5.43 17.74 5.95
N ARG A 360 -6.47 17.22 5.29
CA ARG A 360 -6.47 17.00 3.82
C ARG A 360 -6.16 18.27 3.04
N ASN A 361 -6.58 19.43 3.53
CA ASN A 361 -6.31 20.74 2.93
C ASN A 361 -5.21 21.55 3.66
N SER A 362 -4.53 20.96 4.64
CA SER A 362 -3.47 21.66 5.39
C SER A 362 -2.15 21.67 4.61
N LYS A 363 -1.42 22.78 4.74
CA LYS A 363 -0.06 22.89 4.18
C LYS A 363 0.96 22.33 5.17
N TRP A 364 1.84 21.49 4.67
CA TRP A 364 2.98 20.93 5.40
C TRP A 364 4.24 21.74 5.16
N GLU A 365 4.91 22.09 6.24
CA GLU A 365 6.19 22.83 6.23
C GLU A 365 7.22 22.10 7.08
N SER A 366 8.49 22.25 6.73
CA SER A 366 9.59 21.55 7.41
C SER A 366 10.64 22.51 7.95
N VAL A 367 11.19 22.20 9.11
CA VAL A 367 12.42 22.80 9.63
C VAL A 367 13.47 21.73 9.85
N GLN A 368 14.71 22.00 9.44
CA GLN A 368 15.81 21.09 9.71
C GLN A 368 16.12 21.04 11.21
N LEU A 369 16.29 19.83 11.74
CA LEU A 369 16.71 19.62 13.13
C LEU A 369 18.22 19.55 13.22
N LYS A 370 18.78 20.14 14.28
CA LYS A 370 20.19 19.96 14.63
C LYS A 370 20.39 18.58 15.27
N GLY A 371 21.38 17.84 14.81
CA GLY A 371 21.69 16.52 15.34
C GLY A 371 22.65 15.75 14.45
N ASN A 372 23.37 14.78 15.02
CA ASN A 372 24.17 13.80 14.30
C ASN A 372 23.80 12.42 14.86
N LYS A 373 23.22 11.55 14.03
CA LYS A 373 22.61 10.26 14.42
C LYS A 373 21.48 10.32 15.46
N LYS A 374 21.18 11.50 15.99
CA LYS A 374 20.15 11.74 17.00
C LYS A 374 19.67 13.18 16.93
N ALA A 375 18.35 13.37 16.96
CA ALA A 375 17.70 14.67 17.09
C ALA A 375 16.60 14.58 18.15
N LYS A 376 16.36 15.70 18.85
CA LYS A 376 15.32 15.81 19.87
C LYS A 376 14.61 17.14 19.72
N VAL A 377 13.28 17.13 19.65
CA VAL A 377 12.48 18.36 19.49
C VAL A 377 11.21 18.29 20.30
N LYS A 378 10.90 19.39 20.99
CA LYS A 378 9.65 19.57 21.72
C LYS A 378 8.59 20.10 20.76
N LEU A 379 7.50 19.36 20.63
CA LEU A 379 6.33 19.72 19.84
C LEU A 379 5.43 20.66 20.64
N THR A 380 4.84 21.63 19.96
CA THR A 380 3.99 22.65 20.59
C THR A 380 2.52 22.29 20.38
N THR A 381 1.75 22.16 21.45
CA THR A 381 0.29 22.07 21.33
C THR A 381 -0.25 23.45 20.93
N PRO A 382 -1.02 23.57 19.83
CA PRO A 382 -1.56 24.86 19.41
C PRO A 382 -2.61 25.36 20.41
N LYS A 383 -2.76 26.68 20.54
CA LYS A 383 -3.81 27.27 21.39
C LYS A 383 -5.22 26.96 20.89
N ASN A 384 -5.39 26.95 19.57
CA ASN A 384 -6.63 26.67 18.86
C ASN A 384 -6.37 25.62 17.78
N GLY A 385 -7.37 24.80 17.46
CA GLY A 385 -7.25 23.78 16.43
C GLY A 385 -6.32 22.62 16.83
N TRP A 386 -5.69 22.03 15.81
CA TRP A 386 -4.78 20.90 15.93
C TRP A 386 -3.52 21.14 15.08
N SER A 387 -2.41 20.54 15.51
CA SER A 387 -1.17 20.49 14.73
C SER A 387 -0.74 19.04 14.58
N ALA A 388 -0.38 18.64 13.36
CA ALA A 388 0.18 17.32 13.05
C ALA A 388 1.69 17.46 12.84
N TYR A 389 2.45 16.47 13.31
CA TYR A 389 3.90 16.45 13.26
C TYR A 389 4.42 15.07 12.88
N TYR A 390 5.52 15.02 12.14
CA TYR A 390 6.38 13.83 12.03
C TYR A 390 7.82 14.25 11.77
N VAL A 391 8.76 13.35 12.00
CA VAL A 391 10.17 13.59 11.64
C VAL A 391 10.51 12.74 10.42
N GLU A 392 11.07 13.39 9.41
CA GLU A 392 11.69 12.77 8.24
C GLU A 392 13.20 12.76 8.43
N VAL A 393 13.85 11.62 8.23
CA VAL A 393 15.30 11.53 8.09
C VAL A 393 15.61 11.22 6.64
N ARG A 394 16.34 12.13 6.00
CA ARG A 394 16.78 12.01 4.61
C ARG A 394 18.20 11.45 4.56
N PHE A 395 18.40 10.41 3.76
CA PHE A 395 19.72 9.85 3.48
C PHE A 395 20.07 10.06 2.00
N PRO A 396 21.38 10.10 1.65
CA PRO A 396 21.79 10.12 0.25
C PRO A 396 21.19 8.94 -0.52
N GLY A 397 20.68 9.22 -1.71
CA GLY A 397 20.18 8.23 -2.65
C GLY A 397 20.93 8.31 -3.99
N SER A 398 21.03 7.17 -4.65
CA SER A 398 21.61 6.98 -5.99
C SER A 398 20.62 7.27 -7.13
N PHE A 399 19.31 7.39 -6.87
CA PHE A 399 18.27 7.71 -7.88
C PHE A 399 17.93 9.20 -8.02
N GLY A 400 18.87 10.10 -7.66
CA GLY A 400 18.75 11.55 -7.87
C GLY A 400 17.88 12.30 -6.85
N ASN A 401 17.15 11.58 -6.00
CA ASN A 401 16.46 12.11 -4.82
C ASN A 401 16.95 11.37 -3.56
N PRO A 402 16.84 11.98 -2.37
CA PRO A 402 17.20 11.31 -1.13
C PRO A 402 16.25 10.14 -0.81
N ILE A 403 16.75 9.17 -0.06
CA ILE A 403 15.94 8.17 0.65
C ILE A 403 15.23 8.91 1.79
N SER A 404 13.90 8.84 1.83
CA SER A 404 13.09 9.49 2.86
C SER A 404 12.47 8.45 3.79
N LEU A 405 12.88 8.45 5.07
CA LEU A 405 12.32 7.57 6.10
C LEU A 405 11.69 8.41 7.21
N CYS A 406 10.50 8.03 7.66
CA CYS A 406 9.68 8.82 8.56
C CYS A 406 9.33 8.07 9.85
N THR A 407 9.14 8.83 10.92
CA THR A 407 8.45 8.36 12.12
C THR A 407 6.95 8.24 11.85
N GLU A 408 6.22 7.56 12.73
CA GLU A 408 4.77 7.75 12.87
C GLU A 408 4.41 9.22 13.15
N MET A 409 3.18 9.61 12.85
CA MET A 409 2.71 10.98 13.04
C MET A 409 2.23 11.22 14.48
N LYS A 410 2.30 12.46 14.95
CA LYS A 410 1.71 12.90 16.22
C LYS A 410 0.80 14.10 15.97
N VAL A 411 -0.49 13.93 16.25
CA VAL A 411 -1.47 15.03 16.28
C VAL A 411 -1.59 15.56 17.70
N LEU A 412 -1.54 16.88 17.86
CA LEU A 412 -1.69 17.58 19.14
C LEU A 412 -2.84 18.60 19.06
N PRO A 413 -3.64 18.75 20.14
CA PRO A 413 -3.70 17.88 21.33
C PRO A 413 -4.11 16.43 21.00
N SER A 414 -3.48 15.44 21.65
CA SER A 414 -3.60 14.02 21.25
C SER A 414 -4.85 13.31 21.77
N ASP A 415 -5.42 13.85 22.85
CA ASP A 415 -6.58 13.35 23.59
C ASP A 415 -7.88 14.08 23.24
N LYS A 416 -7.83 15.04 22.31
CA LYS A 416 -8.99 15.84 21.90
C LYS A 416 -9.43 15.48 20.49
N PHE A 417 -10.71 15.14 20.38
CA PHE A 417 -11.41 14.90 19.12
C PHE A 417 -12.62 15.83 19.01
N PRO A 418 -13.04 16.20 17.79
CA PRO A 418 -14.27 16.97 17.57
C PRO A 418 -15.55 16.14 17.75
N PHE A 419 -15.47 14.81 17.65
CA PHE A 419 -16.62 13.91 17.76
C PHE A 419 -16.33 12.71 18.65
N ASP A 420 -17.34 12.30 19.42
CA ASP A 420 -17.47 10.95 19.96
C ASP A 420 -18.08 10.02 18.90
N VAL A 421 -18.10 8.72 19.16
CA VAL A 421 -18.65 7.73 18.22
C VAL A 421 -19.60 6.78 18.93
N ASP A 422 -20.82 6.71 18.43
CA ASP A 422 -21.72 5.58 18.67
C ASP A 422 -21.22 4.40 17.83
N ILE A 423 -20.56 3.45 18.49
CA ILE A 423 -19.93 2.29 17.84
C ILE A 423 -20.99 1.33 17.27
N GLU A 424 -22.14 1.20 17.93
CA GLU A 424 -23.20 0.28 17.49
C GLU A 424 -23.85 0.76 16.20
N ASN A 425 -24.08 2.07 16.11
CA ASN A 425 -24.68 2.69 14.92
C ASN A 425 -23.67 3.22 13.91
N VAL A 426 -22.38 3.15 14.23
CA VAL A 426 -21.26 3.62 13.40
C VAL A 426 -21.50 5.07 12.97
N LYS A 427 -21.72 5.93 13.96
CA LYS A 427 -22.10 7.33 13.76
C LYS A 427 -21.33 8.25 14.69
N ALA A 428 -20.92 9.40 14.18
CA ALA A 428 -20.29 10.44 14.98
C ALA A 428 -21.31 11.25 15.80
N ILE A 429 -20.93 11.64 17.01
CA ILE A 429 -21.69 12.50 17.91
C ILE A 429 -20.85 13.76 18.16
N PRO A 430 -21.31 14.96 17.78
CA PRO A 430 -20.57 16.20 18.04
C PRO A 430 -20.35 16.43 19.53
N ILE A 431 -19.10 16.67 19.92
CA ILE A 431 -18.78 17.06 21.30
C ILE A 431 -19.08 18.56 21.43
N ALA A 432 -19.98 18.91 22.35
CA ALA A 432 -20.35 20.30 22.59
C ALA A 432 -19.10 21.13 22.97
N LYS A 433 -18.96 22.33 22.37
CA LYS A 433 -17.93 23.30 22.77
C LYS A 433 -18.27 23.82 24.18
N GLY A 434 -17.86 23.10 25.22
CA GLY A 434 -18.08 23.50 26.61
C GLY A 434 -17.99 22.40 27.67
N SER A 435 -18.03 21.12 27.33
CA SER A 435 -17.88 20.04 28.31
C SER A 435 -16.47 19.47 28.29
N THR A 436 -15.54 20.11 29.00
CA THR A 436 -14.41 19.35 29.57
C THR A 436 -15.01 18.37 30.57
N SER A 437 -15.18 17.10 30.19
CA SER A 437 -15.36 16.03 31.16
C SER A 437 -14.06 15.93 31.95
N THR A 438 -14.09 16.52 33.13
CA THR A 438 -13.26 16.06 34.23
C THR A 438 -13.80 14.69 34.62
N ASN A 439 -12.98 13.66 34.41
CA ASN A 439 -12.90 12.47 35.26
C ASN A 439 -11.57 11.77 35.00
#